data_AF-A0A4Y2HEJ9-F1
#
_entry.id   AF-A0A4Y2HEJ9-F1
#
_cell.length_a   1.000
_cell.length_b   1.000
_cell.length_c   1.000
_cell.angle_alpha   90.00
_cell.angle_beta   90.00
_cell.angle_gamma   90.00
#
_symmetry.space_group_name_H-M   'P 1'
#
loop_
_entity.id
_entity.type
_entity.pdbx_description
1 polymer ?
#
loop_
_entity_poly.entity_id
_entity_poly.type
_entity_poly.pdbx_seq_one_letter_code
_entity_poly.pdbx_strand_id
1 'polypeptide(L)'
;MSKTEAIQWAAEADDSLARNEILTDDEIIRTVTAAEEDDDDDDVFPVIPNKISYSEAVAALITSLHWAEEQNFEAHEIMLLKRLRDRTFELKIERPRKKKSHSLFGH
;
A
#
# COMPACT_ATOMS: atom_id res chain seq x y z
N MET A 1 -20.08 6.04 2.70
CA MET A 1 -20.49 4.66 2.36
C MET A 1 -21.95 4.49 2.72
N SER A 2 -22.83 4.94 1.84
CA SER A 2 -24.26 4.66 1.97
C SER A 2 -24.53 3.24 1.49
N LYS A 3 -25.46 2.55 2.16
CA LYS A 3 -25.83 1.14 1.87
C LYS A 3 -26.24 0.91 0.41
N THR A 4 -26.63 1.95 -0.31
CA THR A 4 -27.01 1.93 -1.73
C THR A 4 -25.81 1.83 -2.68
N GLU A 5 -24.67 2.43 -2.33
CA GLU A 5 -23.45 2.38 -3.14
C GLU A 5 -22.84 0.96 -3.13
N ALA A 6 -22.94 0.26 -2.00
CA ALA A 6 -22.49 -1.13 -1.86
C ALA A 6 -23.31 -2.13 -2.69
N ILE A 7 -24.60 -1.82 -2.94
CA ILE A 7 -25.49 -2.68 -3.74
C ILE A 7 -25.23 -2.47 -5.25
N GLN A 8 -24.87 -1.26 -5.68
CA GLN A 8 -24.51 -1.01 -7.08
C GLN A 8 -23.24 -1.77 -7.51
N TRP A 9 -22.20 -1.82 -6.65
CA TRP A 9 -21.01 -2.64 -6.93
C TRP A 9 -21.32 -4.14 -7.02
N ALA A 10 -22.23 -4.65 -6.19
CA ALA A 10 -22.61 -6.05 -6.24
C ALA A 10 -23.40 -6.41 -7.51
N ALA A 11 -24.21 -5.47 -8.03
CA ALA A 11 -24.98 -5.69 -9.25
C ALA A 11 -24.12 -5.57 -10.53
N GLU A 12 -23.12 -4.68 -10.55
CA GLU A 12 -22.19 -4.53 -11.68
C GLU A 12 -21.15 -5.67 -11.74
N ALA A 13 -20.82 -6.26 -10.59
CA ALA A 13 -19.96 -7.44 -10.53
C ALA A 13 -20.64 -8.72 -11.03
N ASP A 14 -21.98 -8.83 -10.94
CA ASP A 14 -22.75 -10.01 -11.36
C ASP A 14 -22.75 -10.17 -12.89
N ASP A 15 -22.78 -9.07 -13.65
CA ASP A 15 -22.63 -9.07 -15.12
C ASP A 15 -21.17 -9.38 -15.53
N SER A 16 -20.19 -9.02 -14.69
CA SER A 16 -18.79 -9.39 -14.87
C SER A 16 -18.47 -10.83 -14.43
N LEU A 17 -19.40 -11.58 -13.81
CA LEU A 17 -19.19 -13.01 -13.49
C LEU A 17 -19.16 -13.90 -14.73
N ALA A 18 -19.71 -13.44 -15.86
CA ALA A 18 -19.53 -14.11 -17.16
C ALA A 18 -18.07 -14.10 -17.64
N ARG A 19 -17.18 -13.33 -16.99
CA ARG A 19 -15.74 -13.30 -17.25
C ARG A 19 -14.92 -14.17 -16.30
N ASN A 20 -15.55 -14.87 -15.35
CA ASN A 20 -14.86 -15.77 -14.40
C ASN A 20 -14.89 -17.24 -14.84
N GLU A 21 -14.99 -17.50 -16.14
CA GLU A 21 -14.65 -18.81 -16.71
C GLU A 21 -13.12 -18.98 -16.58
N ILE A 22 -12.68 -20.09 -15.97
CA ILE A 22 -11.25 -20.38 -15.81
C ILE A 22 -10.69 -20.71 -17.19
N LEU A 23 -10.09 -19.71 -17.84
CA LEU A 23 -9.46 -19.88 -19.14
C LEU A 23 -8.27 -20.83 -19.03
N THR A 24 -8.15 -21.73 -20.00
CA THR A 24 -6.95 -22.58 -20.12
C THR A 24 -5.74 -21.78 -20.61
N ASP A 25 -4.53 -22.27 -20.33
CA ASP A 25 -3.27 -21.55 -20.64
C ASP A 25 -3.20 -21.09 -22.12
N ASP A 26 -3.69 -21.91 -23.06
CA ASP A 26 -3.75 -21.58 -24.48
C ASP A 26 -4.73 -20.43 -24.79
N GLU A 27 -5.84 -20.34 -24.05
CA GLU A 27 -6.81 -19.26 -24.17
C GLU A 27 -6.31 -17.96 -23.56
N ILE A 28 -5.50 -18.04 -22.50
CA ILE A 28 -4.82 -16.88 -21.92
C ILE A 28 -3.81 -16.33 -22.92
N ILE A 29 -2.96 -17.18 -23.50
CA ILE A 29 -1.95 -16.75 -24.49
C ILE A 29 -2.63 -16.12 -25.72
N ARG A 30 -3.74 -16.70 -26.19
CA ARG A 30 -4.53 -16.13 -27.30
C ARG A 30 -5.12 -14.77 -26.96
N THR A 31 -5.64 -14.59 -25.74
CA THR A 31 -6.23 -13.34 -25.28
C THR A 31 -5.18 -12.25 -25.09
N VAL A 32 -4.03 -12.60 -24.51
CA VAL A 32 -2.89 -11.70 -24.33
C VAL A 32 -2.36 -11.24 -25.68
N THR A 33 -2.17 -12.16 -26.64
CA THR A 33 -1.63 -11.81 -27.97
C THR A 33 -2.63 -10.98 -28.79
N ALA A 34 -3.93 -11.19 -28.63
CA ALA A 34 -4.96 -10.41 -29.31
C ALA A 34 -5.15 -9.00 -28.71
N ALA A 35 -4.79 -8.78 -27.44
CA ALA A 35 -4.90 -7.50 -26.76
C ALA A 35 -3.71 -6.55 -27.01
N GLU A 36 -2.62 -7.04 -27.62
CA GLU A 36 -1.45 -6.21 -27.94
C GLU A 36 -1.61 -5.41 -29.26
N GLU A 37 -2.64 -5.70 -30.07
CA GLU A 37 -2.80 -5.07 -31.39
C GLU A 37 -3.83 -3.92 -31.45
N ASP A 38 -4.60 -3.66 -30.39
CA ASP A 38 -5.61 -2.59 -30.39
C ASP A 38 -5.88 -2.09 -28.96
N ASP A 39 -5.11 -1.11 -28.50
CA ASP A 39 -5.66 0.23 -28.19
C ASP A 39 -4.55 1.14 -27.65
N ASP A 40 -4.37 2.25 -28.37
CA ASP A 40 -3.54 3.40 -28.05
C ASP A 40 -4.27 4.21 -26.98
N ASP A 41 -4.32 3.71 -25.74
CA ASP A 41 -4.77 4.50 -24.58
C ASP A 41 -3.70 4.51 -23.50
N ASP A 42 -2.78 5.45 -23.69
CA ASP A 42 -1.73 5.92 -22.79
C ASP A 42 -2.33 6.60 -21.54
N ASP A 43 -3.23 5.90 -20.84
CA ASP A 43 -3.72 6.29 -19.52
C ASP A 43 -3.48 5.15 -18.51
N VAL A 44 -2.25 4.62 -18.53
CA VAL A 44 -1.66 4.06 -17.32
C VAL A 44 -1.46 5.25 -16.39
N PHE A 45 -2.51 5.60 -15.64
CA PHE A 45 -2.43 6.58 -14.55
C PHE A 45 -1.19 6.22 -13.74
N PRO A 46 -0.09 6.98 -13.82
CA PRO A 46 1.09 6.65 -13.05
C PRO A 46 0.62 6.77 -11.62
N VAL A 47 0.51 5.64 -10.92
CA VAL A 47 0.11 5.59 -9.51
C VAL A 47 1.05 6.55 -8.81
N ILE A 48 0.59 7.78 -8.61
CA ILE A 48 1.42 8.86 -8.13
C ILE A 48 1.93 8.35 -6.79
N PRO A 49 3.25 8.28 -6.56
CA PRO A 49 3.75 7.97 -5.25
C PRO A 49 3.36 9.14 -4.35
N ASN A 50 2.15 9.06 -3.78
CA ASN A 50 1.69 9.95 -2.75
C ASN A 50 2.77 9.91 -1.68
N LYS A 51 3.33 11.08 -1.38
CA LYS A 51 4.37 11.20 -0.35
C LYS A 51 3.73 10.83 0.98
N ILE A 52 3.80 9.55 1.33
CA ILE A 52 3.19 9.02 2.55
C ILE A 52 3.76 9.82 3.71
N SER A 53 2.85 10.49 4.43
CA SER A 53 3.27 11.27 5.58
C SER A 53 3.82 10.32 6.65
N TYR A 54 4.77 10.79 7.45
CA TYR A 54 5.31 9.98 8.54
C TYR A 54 4.21 9.50 9.50
N SER A 55 3.18 10.33 9.76
CA SER A 55 2.02 9.97 10.59
C SER A 55 1.19 8.85 9.97
N GLU A 56 1.00 8.88 8.66
CA GLU A 56 0.24 7.88 7.91
C GLU A 56 0.99 6.55 7.84
N ALA A 57 2.31 6.58 7.62
CA ALA A 57 3.15 5.38 7.68
C ALA A 57 3.10 4.71 9.07
N VAL A 58 3.11 5.51 10.15
CA VAL A 58 3.00 4.98 11.52
C VAL A 58 1.59 4.43 11.79
N ALA A 59 0.54 5.12 11.33
CA ALA A 59 -0.83 4.63 11.45
C ALA A 59 -1.03 3.31 10.71
N ALA A 60 -0.54 3.20 9.47
CA ALA A 60 -0.58 1.98 8.69
C ALA A 60 0.16 0.84 9.41
N LEU A 61 1.36 1.09 9.94
CA LEU A 61 2.13 0.09 10.69
C LEU A 61 1.38 -0.42 11.94
N ILE A 62 0.71 0.46 12.68
CA ILE A 62 -0.08 0.08 13.87
C ILE A 62 -1.27 -0.79 13.45
N THR A 63 -1.99 -0.41 12.38
CA THR A 63 -3.12 -1.18 11.86
C THR A 63 -2.67 -2.56 11.37
N SER A 64 -1.57 -2.64 10.61
CA SER A 64 -1.02 -3.91 10.14
C SER A 64 -0.57 -4.81 11.29
N LEU A 65 0.01 -4.24 12.35
CA LEU A 65 0.38 -5.02 13.54
C LEU A 65 -0.85 -5.63 14.22
N HIS A 66 -1.94 -4.86 14.35
CA HIS A 66 -3.16 -5.34 14.98
C HIS A 66 -3.84 -6.44 14.13
N TRP A 67 -3.87 -6.25 12.81
CA TRP A 67 -4.36 -7.26 11.88
C TRP A 67 -3.53 -8.54 11.92
N ALA A 68 -2.19 -8.43 12.01
CA ALA A 68 -1.31 -9.59 12.13
C ALA A 68 -1.56 -10.38 13.43
N GLU A 69 -1.87 -9.70 14.54
CA GLU A 69 -2.25 -10.35 15.80
C GLU A 69 -3.61 -11.06 15.68
N GLU A 70 -4.60 -10.45 15.02
CA GLU A 70 -5.94 -11.04 14.82
C GLU A 70 -5.94 -12.26 13.89
N GLN A 71 -5.15 -12.20 12.82
CA GLN A 71 -4.99 -13.30 11.88
C GLN A 71 -4.03 -14.39 12.40
N ASN A 72 -3.50 -14.22 13.62
CA ASN A 72 -2.63 -15.18 14.29
C ASN A 72 -1.38 -15.53 13.47
N PHE A 73 -0.72 -14.51 12.92
CA PHE A 73 0.57 -14.61 12.23
C PHE A 73 1.64 -15.24 13.12
N GLU A 74 2.73 -15.72 12.50
CA GLU A 74 3.81 -16.33 13.28
C GLU A 74 4.43 -15.31 14.25
N ALA A 75 4.76 -15.77 15.45
CA ALA A 75 5.25 -14.92 16.52
C ALA A 75 6.49 -14.09 16.11
N HIS A 76 7.32 -14.64 15.21
CA HIS A 76 8.52 -13.98 14.73
C HIS A 76 8.21 -12.80 13.78
N GLU A 77 7.12 -12.87 13.01
CA GLU A 77 6.66 -11.79 12.12
C GLU A 77 6.06 -10.65 12.93
N ILE A 78 5.21 -10.97 13.91
CA ILE A 78 4.66 -9.99 14.86
C ILE A 78 5.80 -9.31 15.64
N MET A 79 6.83 -10.07 16.05
CA MET A 79 7.99 -9.53 16.75
C MET A 79 8.80 -8.55 15.88
N LEU A 80 8.93 -8.83 14.58
CA LEU A 80 9.59 -7.93 13.63
C LEU A 80 8.84 -6.60 13.51
N LEU A 81 7.52 -6.64 13.38
CA LEU A 81 6.67 -5.43 13.29
C LEU A 81 6.75 -4.58 14.57
N LYS A 82 6.71 -5.22 15.75
CA LYS A 82 6.87 -4.54 17.05
C LYS A 82 8.23 -3.85 17.16
N ARG A 83 9.31 -4.54 16.75
CA ARG A 83 10.67 -3.98 16.78
C ARG A 83 10.82 -2.79 15.82
N LEU A 84 10.18 -2.84 14.64
CA LEU A 84 10.18 -1.73 13.69
C LEU A 84 9.49 -0.50 14.27
N ARG A 85 8.34 -0.69 14.93
CA ARG A 85 7.62 0.38 15.63
C ARG A 85 8.50 1.03 16.70
N ASP A 86 9.14 0.22 17.55
CA ASP A 86 9.95 0.72 18.67
C ASP A 86 11.19 1.47 18.18
N ARG A 87 11.88 0.94 17.16
CA ARG A 87 13.02 1.61 16.52
C ARG A 87 12.63 2.93 15.85
N THR A 88 11.41 3.00 15.32
CA THR A 88 10.85 4.23 14.73
C THR A 88 10.63 5.31 15.78
N PHE A 89 10.32 4.94 17.04
CA PHE A 89 10.27 5.87 18.17
C PHE A 89 11.65 6.27 18.69
N GLU A 90 12.61 5.36 18.75
CA GLU A 90 13.99 5.67 19.12
C GLU A 90 14.64 6.66 18.14
N LEU A 91 14.51 6.42 16.83
CA LEU A 91 15.04 7.30 15.78
C LEU A 91 14.42 8.70 15.77
N LYS A 92 13.25 8.88 16.40
CA LYS A 92 12.63 10.19 16.62
C LYS A 92 13.28 10.96 17.76
N ILE A 93 13.63 10.26 18.83
CA ILE A 93 14.24 10.85 20.03
C ILE A 93 15.72 11.15 19.79
N GLU A 94 16.39 10.29 19.01
CA GLU A 94 17.83 10.40 18.80
C GLU A 94 18.24 11.51 17.81
N ARG A 95 17.34 12.13 17.01
CA ARG A 95 17.75 13.28 16.17
C ARG A 95 18.11 14.47 17.07
N PRO A 96 19.41 14.81 17.27
CA PRO A 96 19.71 16.04 17.95
C PRO A 96 19.32 17.18 17.00
N ARG A 97 18.56 18.18 17.49
CA ARG A 97 18.47 19.48 16.80
C ARG A 97 19.91 19.87 16.48
N LYS A 98 20.29 19.90 15.20
CA LYS A 98 21.59 20.46 14.79
C LYS A 98 21.65 21.87 15.34
N LYS A 99 22.35 22.07 16.46
CA LYS A 99 22.61 23.38 17.02
C LYS A 99 23.56 24.04 16.02
N LYS A 100 23.03 24.94 15.19
CA LYS A 100 23.87 25.86 14.41
C LYS A 100 24.65 26.70 15.42
N SER A 101 25.88 26.33 15.70
CA SER A 101 26.84 27.21 16.36
C SER A 101 27.17 28.32 15.38
N HIS A 102 26.47 29.45 15.46
CA HIS A 102 26.95 30.71 14.90
C HIS A 102 28.22 31.06 15.69
N SER A 103 29.38 30.85 15.09
CA SER A 103 30.65 31.29 15.64
C SER A 103 30.71 32.82 15.62
N LEU A 104 30.38 33.44 16.74
CA LEU A 104 30.79 34.82 17.04
C LEU A 104 32.24 34.77 17.53
N PHE A 105 33.18 34.69 16.60
CA PHE A 105 34.56 35.07 16.89
C PHE A 105 34.68 36.56 16.59
N GLY A 106 34.75 37.35 17.65
CA GLY A 106 35.21 38.73 17.59
C GLY A 106 36.74 38.75 17.53
N HIS A 107 37.27 39.56 16.63
CA HIS A 107 38.44 40.39 16.88
C HIS A 107 38.33 41.66 16.05
#